data_AF-A0A852U2M1-F1
#
_entry.id   AF-A0A852U2M1-F1
#
_cell.length_a   1.000
_cell.length_b   1.000
_cell.length_c   1.000
_cell.angle_alpha   90.00
_cell.angle_beta   90.00
_cell.angle_gamma   90.00
#
_symmetry.space_group_name_H-M   'P 1'
#
loop_
_entity.id
_entity.type
_entity.pdbx_description
1 polymer ?
#
loop_
_entity_poly.entity_id
_entity_poly.type
_entity_poly.pdbx_seq_one_letter_code
_entity_poly.pdbx_strand_id
1 'polypeptide(L)'
;MTTGISRSRAKRLLDEAKSGRLSGAELDEVVRALQGPPEALDADLYTLLHIVGLASDADAHAGLVERFVDHREDPPVAALALKVLCLWWGRTGDRLEEVRAALEGAEWDEDEDARLAACSIAGEYLRDHADPALLRILMATAEDREALPGTREHALYEVGRALGHSHEELLHRKSSGRPVLPGVLGEEAAARLAREEPG
;
A
#
# COMPACT_ATOMS: atom_id res chain seq x y z
N MET A 1 10.09 -33.39 9.13
CA MET A 1 8.67 -33.33 8.72
C MET A 1 8.36 -31.87 8.51
N THR A 2 8.14 -31.46 7.27
CA THR A 2 7.84 -30.06 6.90
C THR A 2 6.42 -29.75 7.35
N THR A 3 6.28 -29.05 8.47
CA THR A 3 5.01 -28.54 9.02
C THR A 3 4.58 -27.27 8.29
N GLY A 4 4.68 -27.27 6.96
CA GLY A 4 4.31 -26.13 6.12
C GLY A 4 2.83 -26.18 5.77
N ILE A 5 2.16 -25.03 5.81
CA ILE A 5 0.82 -24.88 5.25
C ILE A 5 0.93 -25.09 3.73
N SER A 6 0.22 -26.08 3.19
CA SER A 6 0.24 -26.33 1.75
C SER A 6 -0.46 -25.22 0.97
N ARG A 7 -0.13 -25.04 -0.32
CA ARG A 7 -0.80 -24.06 -1.21
C ARG A 7 -2.32 -24.21 -1.24
N SER A 8 -2.83 -25.45 -1.32
CA SER A 8 -4.28 -25.71 -1.33
C SER A 8 -4.95 -25.34 -0.01
N ARG A 9 -4.25 -25.56 1.11
CA ARG A 9 -4.71 -25.14 2.44
C ARG A 9 -4.69 -23.61 2.56
N ALA A 10 -3.59 -22.97 2.19
CA ALA A 10 -3.44 -21.51 2.23
C ALA A 10 -4.54 -20.81 1.42
N LYS A 11 -4.87 -21.31 0.22
CA LYS A 11 -5.97 -20.77 -0.58
C LYS A 11 -7.31 -20.83 0.14
N ARG A 12 -7.65 -21.96 0.77
CA ARG A 12 -8.89 -22.08 1.55
C ARG A 12 -8.91 -21.11 2.73
N LEU A 13 -7.80 -21.02 3.47
CA LEU A 13 -7.67 -20.11 4.61
C LEU A 13 -7.82 -18.65 4.16
N LEU A 14 -7.31 -18.28 2.98
CA LEU A 14 -7.49 -16.94 2.42
C LEU A 14 -8.97 -16.65 2.09
N ASP A 15 -9.70 -17.62 1.52
CA ASP A 15 -11.13 -17.45 1.26
C ASP A 15 -11.95 -17.35 2.56
N GLU A 16 -11.54 -18.06 3.61
CA GLU A 16 -12.11 -17.96 4.95
C GLU A 16 -11.80 -16.61 5.61
N ALA A 17 -10.56 -16.10 5.49
CA ALA A 17 -10.15 -14.79 6.00
C ALA A 17 -10.94 -13.65 5.32
N LYS A 18 -11.03 -13.68 3.98
CA LYS A 18 -11.83 -12.71 3.19
C LYS A 18 -13.30 -12.66 3.58
N SER A 19 -13.83 -13.75 4.13
CA SER A 19 -15.22 -13.87 4.53
C SER A 19 -15.46 -13.77 6.03
N GLY A 20 -14.42 -13.45 6.81
CA GLY A 20 -14.50 -13.33 8.27
C GLY A 20 -14.81 -14.65 8.99
N ARG A 21 -14.51 -15.79 8.38
CA ARG A 21 -14.78 -17.14 8.92
C ARG A 21 -13.54 -17.88 9.39
N LEU A 22 -12.35 -17.31 9.23
CA LEU A 22 -11.10 -17.91 9.69
C LEU A 22 -11.13 -18.06 11.20
N SER A 23 -10.87 -19.26 11.72
CA SER A 23 -10.81 -19.47 13.16
C SER A 23 -9.50 -18.94 13.77
N GLY A 24 -9.51 -18.60 15.07
CA GLY A 24 -8.30 -18.17 15.77
C GLY A 24 -7.18 -19.22 15.73
N ALA A 25 -7.50 -20.51 15.82
CA ALA A 25 -6.51 -21.58 15.74
C ALA A 25 -5.86 -21.69 14.35
N GLU A 26 -6.62 -21.41 13.28
CA GLU A 26 -6.10 -21.35 11.92
C GLU A 26 -5.25 -20.11 11.68
N LEU A 27 -5.65 -18.97 12.24
CA LEU A 27 -4.82 -17.77 12.23
C LEU A 27 -3.48 -18.02 12.96
N ASP A 28 -3.52 -18.65 14.15
CA ASP A 28 -2.32 -19.01 14.91
C ASP A 28 -1.40 -19.94 14.12
N GLU A 29 -1.96 -20.83 13.29
CA GLU A 29 -1.18 -21.70 12.41
C GLU A 29 -0.46 -20.89 11.32
N VAL A 30 -1.16 -19.94 10.70
CA VAL A 30 -0.58 -19.05 9.68
C VAL A 30 0.49 -18.14 10.28
N VAL A 31 0.24 -17.56 11.46
CA VAL A 31 1.21 -16.74 12.18
C VAL A 31 2.46 -17.55 12.51
N ARG A 32 2.31 -18.78 13.03
CA ARG A 32 3.44 -19.67 13.29
C ARG A 32 4.23 -20.01 12.03
N ALA A 33 3.55 -20.19 10.90
CA ALA A 33 4.22 -20.42 9.63
C ALA A 33 5.07 -19.19 9.20
N LEU A 34 4.51 -17.98 9.27
CA LEU A 34 5.22 -16.73 8.93
C LEU A 34 6.38 -16.38 9.87
N GLN A 35 6.34 -16.85 11.12
CA GLN A 35 7.46 -16.67 12.07
C GLN A 35 8.66 -17.56 11.73
N GLY A 36 8.45 -18.65 11.00
CA GLY A 36 9.48 -19.58 10.57
C GLY A 36 10.35 -19.06 9.42
N PRO A 37 11.38 -19.82 9.02
CA PRO A 37 12.21 -19.49 7.87
C PRO A 37 11.39 -19.58 6.56
N PRO A 38 11.50 -18.60 5.64
CA PRO A 38 10.74 -18.58 4.38
C PRO A 38 10.93 -19.85 3.53
N GLU A 39 12.11 -20.47 3.57
CA GLU A 39 12.44 -21.67 2.80
C GLU A 39 11.69 -22.93 3.29
N ALA A 40 11.08 -22.86 4.47
CA ALA A 40 10.26 -23.95 5.01
C ALA A 40 8.78 -23.84 4.59
N LEU A 41 8.40 -22.78 3.89
CA LEU A 41 7.02 -22.56 3.44
C LEU A 41 6.74 -23.35 2.16
N ASP A 42 5.66 -24.14 2.17
CA ASP A 42 5.11 -24.76 0.95
C ASP A 42 4.10 -23.83 0.25
N ALA A 43 3.49 -22.88 0.99
CA ALA A 43 2.67 -21.79 0.47
C ALA A 43 3.50 -20.53 0.23
N ASP A 44 3.04 -19.65 -0.67
CA ASP A 44 3.69 -18.37 -0.92
C ASP A 44 3.50 -17.39 0.24
N LEU A 45 4.55 -16.62 0.50
CA LEU A 45 4.64 -15.66 1.60
C LEU A 45 3.53 -14.60 1.51
N TYR A 46 3.27 -14.11 0.29
CA TYR A 46 2.22 -13.14 0.00
C TYR A 46 0.85 -13.61 0.50
N THR A 47 0.44 -14.84 0.19
CA THR A 47 -0.86 -15.39 0.61
C THR A 47 -0.97 -15.47 2.13
N LEU A 48 0.07 -15.93 2.81
CA LEU A 48 0.07 -16.04 4.28
C LEU A 48 0.00 -14.66 4.94
N LEU A 49 0.77 -13.70 4.44
CA LEU A 49 0.73 -12.31 4.91
C LEU A 49 -0.65 -11.68 4.71
N HIS A 50 -1.28 -11.95 3.56
CA HIS A 50 -2.63 -11.47 3.23
C HIS A 50 -3.67 -12.02 4.21
N ILE A 51 -3.56 -13.31 4.56
CA ILE A 51 -4.45 -13.92 5.58
C ILE A 51 -4.32 -13.19 6.91
N VAL A 52 -3.09 -12.95 7.39
CA VAL A 52 -2.87 -12.24 8.67
C VAL A 52 -3.44 -10.83 8.61
N GLY A 53 -3.21 -10.09 7.52
CA GLY A 53 -3.74 -8.75 7.37
C GLY A 53 -5.26 -8.66 7.41
N LEU A 54 -5.97 -9.66 6.87
CA LEU A 54 -7.44 -9.70 6.84
C LEU A 54 -8.08 -10.18 8.14
N ALA A 55 -7.43 -11.11 8.85
CA ALA A 55 -8.04 -11.82 9.97
C ALA A 55 -7.49 -11.41 11.35
N SER A 56 -6.50 -10.51 11.38
CA SER A 56 -5.90 -10.02 12.62
C SER A 56 -5.97 -8.50 12.74
N ASP A 57 -5.36 -7.98 13.81
CA ASP A 57 -5.25 -6.57 14.12
C ASP A 57 -3.80 -6.15 14.39
N ALA A 58 -3.58 -4.84 14.37
CA ALA A 58 -2.26 -4.25 14.57
C ALA A 58 -1.69 -4.55 15.97
N ASP A 59 -2.51 -4.58 17.01
CA ASP A 59 -2.04 -4.74 18.39
C ASP A 59 -1.44 -6.13 18.61
N ALA A 60 -1.98 -7.15 17.94
CA ALA A 60 -1.50 -8.51 18.03
C ALA A 60 -0.26 -8.77 17.15
N HIS A 61 -0.24 -8.29 15.90
CA HIS A 61 0.72 -8.78 14.89
C HIS A 61 1.41 -7.70 14.04
N ALA A 62 1.38 -6.42 14.40
CA ALA A 62 2.15 -5.38 13.69
C ALA A 62 3.64 -5.73 13.55
N GLY A 63 4.30 -6.12 14.64
CA GLY A 63 5.72 -6.49 14.63
C GLY A 63 6.05 -7.69 13.73
N LEU A 64 5.09 -8.56 13.43
CA LEU A 64 5.29 -9.63 12.45
C LEU A 64 5.26 -9.09 11.02
N VAL A 65 4.26 -8.26 10.70
CA VAL A 65 4.07 -7.67 9.37
C VAL A 65 5.19 -6.68 9.02
N GLU A 66 5.66 -5.91 9.99
CA GLU A 66 6.73 -4.93 9.84
C GLU A 66 8.03 -5.52 9.28
N ARG A 67 8.31 -6.79 9.57
CA ARG A 67 9.50 -7.50 9.07
C ARG A 67 9.53 -7.62 7.54
N PHE A 68 8.39 -7.44 6.88
CA PHE A 68 8.25 -7.61 5.44
C PHE A 68 8.25 -6.27 4.68
N VAL A 69 8.27 -5.12 5.36
CA VAL A 69 8.17 -3.79 4.71
C VAL A 69 9.36 -3.47 3.78
N ASP A 70 10.55 -3.99 4.06
CA ASP A 70 11.75 -3.88 3.20
C ASP A 70 12.14 -5.25 2.61
N HIS A 71 11.14 -6.08 2.26
CA HIS A 71 11.41 -7.40 1.68
C HIS A 71 11.76 -7.29 0.19
N ARG A 72 13.03 -6.99 -0.09
CA ARG A 72 13.55 -6.69 -1.44
C ARG A 72 13.53 -7.88 -2.39
N GLU A 73 13.49 -9.10 -1.85
CA GLU A 73 13.45 -10.32 -2.65
C GLU A 73 12.07 -10.56 -3.30
N ASP A 74 11.01 -9.91 -2.78
CA ASP A 74 9.63 -10.04 -3.28
C ASP A 74 8.89 -8.69 -3.06
N PRO A 75 9.02 -7.73 -4.00
CA PRO A 75 8.39 -6.40 -3.88
C PRO A 75 6.87 -6.43 -3.65
N PRO A 76 6.07 -7.33 -4.26
CA PRO A 76 4.67 -7.52 -3.91
C PRO A 76 4.40 -7.80 -2.42
N VAL A 77 5.29 -8.54 -1.75
CA VAL A 77 5.18 -8.80 -0.30
C VAL A 77 5.45 -7.52 0.50
N ALA A 78 6.46 -6.73 0.12
CA ALA A 78 6.74 -5.43 0.75
C ALA A 78 5.56 -4.45 0.59
N ALA A 79 5.02 -4.36 -0.63
CA ALA A 79 3.84 -3.58 -0.94
C ALA A 79 2.62 -4.00 -0.11
N LEU A 80 2.39 -5.31 0.03
CA LEU A 80 1.29 -5.85 0.84
C LEU A 80 1.49 -5.54 2.32
N ALA A 81 2.70 -5.74 2.87
CA ALA A 81 3.01 -5.44 4.26
C ALA A 81 2.68 -3.98 4.61
N LEU A 82 3.12 -3.05 3.74
CA LEU A 82 2.87 -1.63 3.92
C LEU A 82 1.37 -1.30 3.85
N LYS A 83 0.61 -1.92 2.93
CA LYS A 83 -0.85 -1.76 2.84
C LYS A 83 -1.59 -2.30 4.05
N VAL A 84 -1.18 -3.45 4.58
CA VAL A 84 -1.75 -4.03 5.81
C VAL A 84 -1.61 -3.04 6.96
N LEU A 85 -0.38 -2.58 7.21
CA LEU A 85 -0.10 -1.66 8.31
C LEU A 85 -0.83 -0.32 8.14
N CYS A 86 -0.75 0.28 6.95
CA CYS A 86 -1.22 1.64 6.72
C CYS A 86 -2.73 1.71 6.45
N LEU A 87 -3.23 0.92 5.49
CA LEU A 87 -4.62 1.02 5.03
C LEU A 87 -5.56 0.14 5.83
N TRP A 88 -5.16 -1.10 6.14
CA TRP A 88 -6.07 -2.04 6.80
C TRP A 88 -6.09 -1.86 8.31
N TRP A 89 -4.93 -1.55 8.90
CA TRP A 89 -4.79 -1.34 10.34
C TRP A 89 -4.64 0.13 10.75
N GLY A 90 -4.69 1.07 9.79
CA GLY A 90 -4.78 2.50 10.07
C GLY A 90 -3.52 3.14 10.68
N ARG A 91 -2.34 2.52 10.50
CA ARG A 91 -1.07 2.97 11.12
C ARG A 91 -0.20 3.84 10.22
N THR A 92 -0.78 4.51 9.22
CA THR A 92 0.00 5.33 8.27
C THR A 92 0.85 6.40 8.96
N GLY A 93 0.34 7.04 10.01
CA GLY A 93 1.07 8.09 10.73
C GLY A 93 2.39 7.59 11.36
N ASP A 94 2.43 6.33 11.79
CA ASP A 94 3.64 5.71 12.37
C ASP A 94 4.63 5.22 11.29
N ARG A 95 4.24 5.31 10.01
CA ARG A 95 4.93 4.71 8.86
C ARG A 95 5.22 5.71 7.74
N LEU A 96 5.17 7.01 8.04
CA LEU A 96 5.33 8.05 7.03
C LEU A 96 6.73 8.04 6.41
N GLU A 97 7.77 7.65 7.14
CA GLU A 97 9.12 7.53 6.60
C GLU A 97 9.21 6.42 5.54
N GLU A 98 8.65 5.25 5.84
CA GLU A 98 8.60 4.11 4.91
C GLU A 98 7.73 4.42 3.69
N VAL A 99 6.61 5.14 3.86
CA VAL A 99 5.76 5.58 2.74
C VAL A 99 6.50 6.57 1.83
N ARG A 100 7.26 7.51 2.39
CA ARG A 100 8.07 8.46 1.61
C ARG A 100 9.16 7.75 0.83
N ALA A 101 9.91 6.86 1.50
CA ALA A 101 10.97 6.10 0.87
C ALA A 101 10.44 5.24 -0.29
N ALA A 102 9.28 4.60 -0.12
CA ALA A 102 8.65 3.84 -1.20
C ALA A 102 8.16 4.73 -2.35
N LEU A 103 7.63 5.93 -2.09
CA LEU A 103 7.23 6.89 -3.14
C LEU A 103 8.42 7.41 -3.97
N GLU A 104 9.58 7.61 -3.32
CA GLU A 104 10.83 8.01 -3.98
C GLU A 104 11.34 6.93 -4.94
N GLY A 105 10.90 5.68 -4.75
CA GLY A 105 11.26 4.53 -5.57
C GLY A 105 12.58 3.88 -5.12
N ALA A 106 12.80 2.65 -5.56
CA ALA A 106 14.01 1.90 -5.24
C ALA A 106 14.40 0.98 -6.39
N GLU A 107 15.70 0.77 -6.59
CA GLU A 107 16.22 -0.10 -7.67
C GLU A 107 15.73 -1.56 -7.57
N TRP A 108 15.36 -2.01 -6.37
CA TRP A 108 14.85 -3.36 -6.15
C TRP A 108 13.36 -3.53 -6.48
N ASP A 109 12.62 -2.43 -6.67
CA ASP A 109 11.18 -2.40 -6.95
C ASP A 109 10.96 -2.18 -8.46
N GLU A 110 11.51 -3.08 -9.29
CA GLU A 110 11.53 -2.93 -10.76
C GLU A 110 10.14 -2.75 -11.38
N ASP A 111 9.14 -3.43 -10.82
CA ASP A 111 7.72 -3.36 -11.24
C ASP A 111 6.93 -2.26 -10.50
N GLU A 112 7.60 -1.47 -9.64
CA GLU A 112 7.04 -0.37 -8.85
C GLU A 112 5.85 -0.78 -7.94
N ASP A 113 5.81 -2.02 -7.47
CA ASP A 113 4.75 -2.54 -6.60
C ASP A 113 4.68 -1.79 -5.27
N ALA A 114 5.83 -1.58 -4.63
CA ALA A 114 5.90 -0.86 -3.35
C ALA A 114 5.60 0.63 -3.57
N ARG A 115 6.11 1.22 -4.65
CA ARG A 115 5.83 2.61 -5.03
C ARG A 115 4.34 2.85 -5.33
N LEU A 116 3.67 1.93 -6.02
CA LEU A 116 2.23 1.95 -6.27
C LEU A 116 1.42 1.86 -4.97
N ALA A 117 1.81 0.96 -4.06
CA ALA A 117 1.18 0.86 -2.74
C ALA A 117 1.33 2.17 -1.95
N ALA A 118 2.51 2.77 -1.98
CA ALA A 118 2.80 4.03 -1.30
C ALA A 118 1.97 5.20 -1.86
N CYS A 119 1.72 5.25 -3.18
CA CYS A 119 0.81 6.22 -3.79
C CYS A 119 -0.60 6.13 -3.18
N SER A 120 -1.17 4.93 -3.07
CA SER A 120 -2.50 4.75 -2.48
C SER A 120 -2.53 5.10 -0.99
N ILE A 121 -1.47 4.77 -0.26
CA ILE A 121 -1.36 5.11 1.17
C ILE A 121 -1.29 6.62 1.36
N ALA A 122 -0.45 7.31 0.58
CA ALA A 122 -0.29 8.74 0.64
C ALA A 122 -1.60 9.46 0.26
N GLY A 123 -2.25 9.05 -0.84
CA GLY A 123 -3.52 9.62 -1.28
C GLY A 123 -4.63 9.51 -0.23
N GLU A 124 -4.76 8.33 0.40
CA GLU A 124 -5.74 8.11 1.47
C GLU A 124 -5.39 8.93 2.73
N TYR A 125 -4.13 8.94 3.16
CA TYR A 125 -3.69 9.69 4.33
C TYR A 125 -3.89 11.20 4.18
N LEU A 126 -3.46 11.76 3.04
CA LEU A 126 -3.54 13.19 2.74
C LEU A 126 -4.97 13.70 2.59
N ARG A 127 -5.97 12.82 2.44
CA ARG A 127 -7.38 13.19 2.42
C ARG A 127 -7.80 13.91 3.71
N ASP A 128 -7.33 13.41 4.84
CA ASP A 128 -7.72 13.88 6.17
C ASP A 128 -6.57 14.54 6.95
N HIS A 129 -5.35 14.51 6.41
CA HIS A 129 -4.15 15.04 7.06
C HIS A 129 -3.42 16.06 6.19
N ALA A 130 -2.95 17.15 6.82
CA ALA A 130 -2.06 18.13 6.20
C ALA A 130 -0.61 17.65 6.32
N ASP A 131 0.00 17.31 5.18
CA ASP A 131 1.41 16.95 5.10
C ASP A 131 1.98 17.49 3.76
N PRO A 132 2.45 18.74 3.75
CA PRO A 132 2.96 19.39 2.54
C PRO A 132 4.11 18.63 1.88
N ALA A 133 4.98 18.02 2.69
CA ALA A 133 6.11 17.27 2.19
C ALA A 133 5.64 16.01 1.46
N LEU A 134 4.68 15.27 2.03
CA LEU A 134 4.17 14.05 1.41
C LEU A 134 3.39 14.35 0.13
N LEU A 135 2.59 15.42 0.13
CA LEU A 135 1.86 15.86 -1.07
C LEU A 135 2.83 16.20 -2.21
N ARG A 136 3.94 16.90 -1.93
CA ARG A 136 4.97 17.20 -2.94
C ARG A 136 5.59 15.95 -3.54
N ILE A 137 5.93 14.96 -2.72
CA ILE A 137 6.50 13.71 -3.21
C ILE A 137 5.50 12.99 -4.12
N LEU A 138 4.23 12.90 -3.70
CA LEU A 138 3.18 12.26 -4.51
C LEU A 138 2.96 12.99 -5.85
N MET A 139 3.00 14.33 -5.86
CA MET A 139 2.97 15.12 -7.10
C MET A 139 4.19 14.86 -7.98
N ALA A 140 5.39 14.82 -7.39
CA ALA A 140 6.61 14.53 -8.13
C ALA A 140 6.54 13.15 -8.79
N THR A 141 6.00 12.13 -8.11
CA THR A 141 5.77 10.79 -8.70
C THR A 141 4.81 10.83 -9.89
N ALA A 142 3.77 11.67 -9.86
CA ALA A 142 2.86 11.83 -11.00
C ALA A 142 3.52 12.51 -12.22
N GLU A 143 4.55 13.33 -11.99
CA GLU A 143 5.28 14.08 -13.01
C GLU A 143 6.57 13.39 -13.49
N ASP A 144 7.07 12.42 -12.71
CA ASP A 144 8.26 11.63 -13.00
C ASP A 144 8.11 10.93 -14.35
N ARG A 145 9.06 11.14 -15.26
CA ARG A 145 9.03 10.55 -16.60
C ARG A 145 9.73 9.20 -16.68
N GLU A 146 10.56 8.89 -15.69
CA GLU A 146 11.28 7.62 -15.59
C GLU A 146 10.41 6.56 -14.90
N ALA A 147 9.43 6.98 -14.09
CA ALA A 147 8.41 6.09 -13.51
C ALA A 147 7.56 5.38 -14.58
N LEU A 148 7.08 4.18 -14.24
CA LEU A 148 6.21 3.43 -15.16
C LEU A 148 4.93 4.23 -15.45
N PRO A 149 4.39 4.18 -16.68
CA PRO A 149 3.18 4.91 -17.03
C PRO A 149 2.00 4.61 -16.09
N GLY A 150 1.86 3.35 -15.64
CA GLY A 150 0.84 2.94 -14.69
C GLY A 150 0.97 3.65 -13.34
N THR A 151 2.19 3.74 -12.81
CA THR A 151 2.50 4.41 -11.53
C THR A 151 2.22 5.89 -11.59
N ARG A 152 2.62 6.56 -12.68
CA ARG A 152 2.34 8.00 -12.87
C ARG A 152 0.86 8.29 -12.93
N GLU A 153 0.10 7.50 -13.71
CA GLU A 153 -1.35 7.62 -13.80
C GLU A 153 -2.02 7.38 -12.43
N HIS A 154 -1.52 6.39 -11.69
CA HIS A 154 -2.03 6.05 -10.37
C HIS A 154 -1.72 7.15 -9.34
N ALA A 155 -0.49 7.64 -9.29
CA ALA A 155 -0.09 8.76 -8.44
C ALA A 155 -0.96 9.99 -8.70
N LEU A 156 -1.24 10.31 -9.97
CA LEU A 156 -2.11 11.42 -10.34
C LEU A 156 -3.56 11.22 -9.86
N TYR A 157 -4.07 9.99 -9.94
CA TYR A 157 -5.37 9.63 -9.36
C TYR A 157 -5.36 9.83 -7.83
N GLU A 158 -4.28 9.44 -7.15
CA GLU A 158 -4.16 9.58 -5.70
C GLU A 158 -3.93 11.04 -5.24
N VAL A 159 -3.31 11.91 -6.05
CA VAL A 159 -3.34 13.37 -5.85
C VAL A 159 -4.77 13.88 -5.86
N GLY A 160 -5.57 13.43 -6.83
CA GLY A 160 -7.01 13.76 -6.87
C GLY A 160 -7.74 13.34 -5.59
N ARG A 161 -7.49 12.13 -5.10
CA ARG A 161 -8.05 11.66 -3.83
C ARG A 161 -7.61 12.53 -2.65
N ALA A 162 -6.32 12.85 -2.56
CA ALA A 162 -5.77 13.72 -1.52
C ALA A 162 -6.46 15.09 -1.50
N LEU A 163 -6.85 15.62 -2.65
CA LEU A 163 -7.56 16.90 -2.80
C LEU A 163 -9.08 16.79 -2.53
N GLY A 164 -9.58 15.59 -2.23
CA GLY A 164 -10.98 15.35 -1.88
C GLY A 164 -11.88 14.99 -3.06
N HIS A 165 -11.33 14.75 -4.26
CA HIS A 165 -12.13 14.28 -5.40
C HIS A 165 -12.57 12.83 -5.19
N SER A 166 -13.81 12.52 -5.54
CA SER A 166 -14.35 11.16 -5.49
C SER A 166 -13.82 10.29 -6.64
N HIS A 167 -13.89 8.97 -6.46
CA HIS A 167 -13.53 8.00 -7.49
C HIS A 167 -14.34 8.20 -8.79
N GLU A 168 -15.63 8.50 -8.67
CA GLU A 168 -16.53 8.73 -9.82
C GLU A 168 -16.11 9.99 -10.61
N GLU A 169 -15.77 11.07 -9.93
CA GLU A 169 -15.29 12.30 -10.57
C GLU A 169 -13.98 12.07 -11.33
N LEU A 170 -13.05 11.31 -10.73
CA LEU A 170 -11.77 10.97 -11.35
C LEU A 170 -11.94 10.04 -12.56
N LEU A 171 -12.84 9.04 -12.47
CA LEU A 171 -13.18 8.14 -13.58
C LEU A 171 -13.94 8.84 -14.71
N HIS A 172 -14.86 9.74 -14.38
CA HIS A 172 -15.60 10.51 -15.39
C HIS A 172 -14.65 11.40 -16.19
N ARG A 173 -13.66 12.02 -15.54
CA ARG A 173 -12.58 12.75 -16.22
C ARG A 173 -11.81 11.82 -17.15
N LYS A 174 -11.31 10.68 -16.65
CA LYS A 174 -10.58 9.67 -17.45
C LYS A 174 -11.36 9.20 -18.70
N SER A 175 -12.65 8.89 -18.53
CA SER A 175 -13.50 8.34 -19.60
C SER A 175 -14.02 9.39 -20.60
N SER A 176 -14.12 10.67 -20.22
CA SER A 176 -14.54 11.75 -21.11
C SER A 176 -13.43 12.26 -22.03
N GLY A 177 -12.23 11.67 -21.99
CA GLY A 177 -11.06 12.16 -22.73
C GLY A 177 -10.57 13.53 -22.26
N ARG A 178 -11.16 14.08 -21.20
CA ARG A 178 -10.62 15.22 -20.47
C ARG A 178 -9.47 14.67 -19.65
N PRO A 179 -8.23 15.11 -19.88
CA PRO A 179 -7.14 14.60 -19.06
C PRO A 179 -7.50 14.91 -17.60
N VAL A 180 -7.21 13.97 -16.70
CA VAL A 180 -6.90 14.34 -15.32
C VAL A 180 -5.67 15.23 -15.48
N LEU A 181 -5.85 16.52 -15.77
CA LEU A 181 -4.76 17.35 -16.24
C LEU A 181 -3.81 17.51 -15.07
N PRO A 182 -2.52 17.13 -15.22
CA PRO A 182 -1.50 17.47 -14.23
C PRO A 182 -1.53 18.96 -13.89
N GLY A 183 -1.94 19.83 -14.83
CA GLY A 183 -2.12 21.26 -14.59
C GLY A 183 -3.23 21.63 -13.60
N VAL A 184 -4.43 21.03 -13.69
CA VAL A 184 -5.56 21.40 -12.80
C VAL A 184 -5.35 20.85 -11.40
N LEU A 185 -5.00 19.56 -11.28
CA LEU A 185 -4.66 18.99 -9.98
C LEU A 185 -3.38 19.61 -9.40
N GLY A 186 -2.43 19.98 -10.26
CA GLY A 186 -1.22 20.70 -9.86
C GLY A 186 -1.51 22.08 -9.30
N GLU A 187 -2.40 22.86 -9.92
CA GLU A 187 -2.85 24.16 -9.40
C GLU A 187 -3.59 24.02 -8.06
N GLU A 188 -4.49 23.05 -7.93
CA GLU A 188 -5.21 22.78 -6.69
C GLU A 188 -4.27 22.33 -5.57
N ALA A 189 -3.31 21.46 -5.88
CA ALA A 189 -2.30 21.01 -4.93
C ALA A 189 -1.35 22.13 -4.53
N ALA A 190 -0.91 22.97 -5.47
CA ALA A 190 -0.11 24.16 -5.16
C ALA A 190 -0.88 25.14 -4.26
N ALA A 191 -2.18 25.36 -4.53
CA ALA A 191 -3.03 26.18 -3.70
C ALA A 191 -3.22 25.59 -2.29
N ARG A 192 -3.27 24.25 -2.16
CA ARG A 192 -3.30 23.55 -0.87
C ARG A 192 -1.99 23.75 -0.11
N LEU A 193 -0.84 23.51 -0.74
CA LEU A 193 0.48 23.70 -0.15
C LEU A 193 0.66 25.13 0.39
N ALA A 194 0.24 26.14 -0.38
CA ALA A 194 0.30 27.54 0.04
C ALA A 194 -0.55 27.88 1.29
N ARG A 195 -1.60 27.09 1.58
CA ARG A 195 -2.42 27.26 2.79
C ARG A 195 -1.81 26.56 4.01
N GLU A 196 -1.14 25.44 3.79
CA GLU A 196 -0.58 24.59 4.85
C GLU A 196 0.80 25.07 5.33
N GLU A 197 1.49 25.90 4.54
CA GLU A 197 2.76 26.55 4.91
C GLU A 197 2.64 28.08 4.93
N PRO A 198 1.99 28.68 5.94
CA PRO A 198 2.11 30.11 6.15
C PRO A 198 3.55 30.41 6.59
N GLY A 199 4.24 31.25 5.81
CA GLY A 199 5.62 31.67 6.10
C GLY A 199 5.79 32.45 7.39
#